data_AF-A0A7H1DZZ1-F1
#
_entry.id   AF-A0A7H1DZZ1-F1
#
_cell.length_a   1.000
_cell.length_b   1.000
_cell.length_c   1.000
_cell.angle_alpha   90.00
_cell.angle_beta   90.00
_cell.angle_gamma   90.00
#
_symmetry.space_group_name_H-M   'P 1'
#
loop_
_entity.id
_entity.type
_entity.pdbx_description
1 polymer ?
#
loop_
_entity_poly.entity_id
_entity_poly.type
_entity_poly.pdbx_seq_one_letter_code
_entity_poly.pdbx_strand_id
1 'polypeptide(L)'
;MAKTKVQYEFPMHCQSEILYEYMASAEGLSEWFADEVVEKGDDFFFSWNGGPSEKATLIRYKPESFVRFRWEEDEGTKNFFEMTIAIDDITDDLSLNITDFCEPGDEDENQLYWENLIENLKIKLGAS
;
A
#
# COMPACT_ATOMS: atom_id res chain seq x y z
N MET A 1 6.46 -21.26 -4.44
CA MET A 1 6.98 -21.30 -5.83
C MET A 1 7.58 -19.91 -6.10
N ALA A 2 7.78 -19.44 -7.34
CA ALA A 2 7.99 -17.99 -7.50
C ALA A 2 6.63 -17.30 -7.32
N LYS A 3 6.52 -16.26 -6.48
CA LYS A 3 5.29 -15.46 -6.33
C LYS A 3 4.86 -14.87 -7.69
N THR A 4 3.56 -14.80 -7.94
CA THR A 4 2.96 -14.19 -9.15
C THR A 4 2.73 -12.71 -8.91
N LYS A 5 3.12 -11.86 -9.87
CA LYS A 5 2.86 -10.42 -9.80
C LYS A 5 1.39 -10.14 -10.10
N VAL A 6 0.74 -9.36 -9.24
CA VAL A 6 -0.64 -8.89 -9.41
C VAL A 6 -0.68 -7.35 -9.42
N GLN A 7 -1.70 -6.79 -10.04
CA GLN A 7 -1.89 -5.35 -10.14
C GLN A 7 -3.38 -5.00 -10.06
N TYR A 8 -3.69 -3.97 -9.28
CA TYR A 8 -5.06 -3.51 -9.04
C TYR A 8 -5.12 -2.00 -9.21
N GLU A 9 -6.25 -1.50 -9.69
CA GLU A 9 -6.49 -0.07 -9.91
C GLU A 9 -7.76 0.34 -9.17
N PHE A 10 -7.64 1.36 -8.32
CA PHE A 10 -8.74 1.85 -7.50
C PHE A 10 -8.96 3.34 -7.76
N PRO A 11 -10.13 3.75 -8.28
CA PRO A 11 -10.48 5.17 -8.38
C PRO A 11 -10.53 5.80 -6.99
N MET A 12 -9.96 6.99 -6.85
CA MET A 12 -9.89 7.75 -5.60
C MET A 12 -10.42 9.18 -5.82
N HIS A 13 -11.06 9.72 -4.79
CA HIS A 13 -11.62 11.07 -4.81
C HIS A 13 -11.02 11.91 -3.69
N CYS A 14 -9.73 12.24 -3.83
CA CYS A 14 -8.95 13.00 -2.85
C CYS A 14 -7.78 13.71 -3.54
N GLN A 15 -7.08 14.59 -2.82
CA GLN A 15 -5.86 15.23 -3.33
C GLN A 15 -4.68 14.24 -3.26
N SER A 16 -3.79 14.28 -4.26
CA SER A 16 -2.60 13.42 -4.34
C SER A 16 -1.67 13.58 -3.13
N GLU A 17 -1.53 14.80 -2.61
CA GLU A 17 -0.74 15.10 -1.41
C GLU A 17 -1.27 14.34 -0.19
N ILE A 18 -2.58 14.46 0.09
CA ILE A 18 -3.23 13.75 1.20
C ILE A 18 -3.10 12.24 1.01
N LEU A 19 -3.40 11.72 -0.18
CA LEU A 19 -3.28 10.28 -0.43
C LEU A 19 -1.86 9.77 -0.20
N TYR A 20 -0.85 10.56 -0.61
CA TYR A 20 0.55 10.22 -0.40
C TYR A 20 0.91 10.15 1.10
N GLU A 21 0.40 11.07 1.93
CA GLU A 21 0.60 11.01 3.39
C GLU A 21 0.06 9.70 3.99
N TYR A 22 -1.12 9.24 3.54
CA TYR A 22 -1.71 7.96 3.96
C TYR A 22 -0.93 6.72 3.48
N MET A 23 -0.13 6.87 2.43
CA MET A 23 0.70 5.79 1.86
C MET A 23 2.11 5.74 2.45
N ALA A 24 2.66 6.88 2.85
CA ALA A 24 4.10 7.05 3.09
C ALA A 24 4.49 7.23 4.56
N SER A 25 3.54 7.55 5.43
CA SER A 25 3.81 7.79 6.86
C SER A 25 3.29 6.65 7.74
N ALA A 26 3.96 6.37 8.85
CA ALA A 26 3.48 5.40 9.82
C ALA A 26 2.08 5.76 10.37
N GLU A 27 1.84 7.03 10.65
CA GLU A 27 0.53 7.51 11.11
C GLU A 27 -0.55 7.23 10.05
N GLY A 28 -0.30 7.61 8.80
CA GLY A 28 -1.23 7.37 7.70
C GLY A 28 -1.50 5.89 7.43
N LEU A 29 -0.46 5.05 7.44
CA LEU A 29 -0.61 3.61 7.22
C LEU A 29 -1.36 2.91 8.37
N SER A 30 -1.26 3.43 9.60
CA SER A 30 -2.00 2.92 10.77
C SER A 30 -3.51 3.20 10.69
N GLU A 31 -3.95 4.09 9.79
CA GLU A 31 -5.36 4.42 9.66
C GLU A 31 -6.14 3.40 8.81
N TRP A 32 -5.47 2.60 7.97
CA TRP A 32 -6.15 1.76 6.99
C TRP A 32 -5.43 0.46 6.60
N PHE A 33 -4.09 0.41 6.69
CA PHE A 33 -3.30 -0.72 6.19
C PHE A 33 -3.01 -1.76 7.29
N ALA A 34 -2.65 -1.27 8.49
CA ALA A 34 -2.42 -2.09 9.67
C ALA A 34 -2.96 -1.39 10.93
N ASP A 35 -3.12 -2.12 12.03
CA ASP A 35 -3.68 -1.56 13.27
C ASP A 35 -2.68 -0.63 13.98
N GLU A 36 -1.39 -0.95 13.88
CA GLU A 36 -0.30 -0.12 14.37
C GLU A 36 0.88 -0.20 13.40
N VAL A 37 1.44 0.96 13.07
CA VAL A 37 2.67 1.08 12.29
C VAL A 37 3.66 1.96 13.03
N VAL A 38 4.89 1.47 13.13
CA VAL A 38 6.02 2.22 13.69
C VAL A 38 7.10 2.34 12.64
N GLU A 39 7.65 3.53 12.44
CA GLU A 39 8.78 3.76 11.52
C GLU A 39 10.09 4.06 12.28
N LYS A 40 11.21 3.62 11.71
CA LYS A 40 12.58 3.89 12.18
C LYS A 40 13.49 4.12 10.97
N GLY A 41 13.56 5.36 10.51
CA GLY A 41 14.21 5.66 9.23
C GLY A 41 13.38 5.08 8.10
N ASP A 42 14.00 4.29 7.22
CA ASP A 42 13.30 3.66 6.09
C ASP A 42 12.61 2.34 6.46
N ASP A 43 12.77 1.86 7.69
CA ASP A 43 12.16 0.61 8.16
C ASP A 43 10.81 0.87 8.86
N PHE A 44 9.79 0.13 8.44
CA PHE A 44 8.43 0.16 8.96
C PHE A 44 8.08 -1.18 9.59
N PHE A 45 7.39 -1.14 10.72
CA PHE A 45 6.98 -2.28 11.52
C PHE A 45 5.47 -2.28 11.64
N PHE A 46 4.80 -3.24 10.99
CA PHE A 46 3.34 -3.33 10.87
C PHE A 46 2.81 -4.40 11.82
N SER A 47 1.80 -4.08 12.62
CA SER A 47 1.18 -5.03 13.55
C SER A 47 -0.32 -5.13 13.31
N TRP A 48 -0.86 -6.34 13.43
CA TRP A 48 -2.30 -6.62 13.32
C TRP A 48 -2.79 -7.41 14.53
N ASN A 49 -3.97 -7.07 15.04
CA ASN A 49 -4.65 -7.70 16.17
C ASN A 49 -3.78 -7.83 17.44
N GLY A 50 -2.85 -6.88 17.67
CA GLY A 50 -1.88 -6.93 18.77
C GLY A 50 -0.85 -8.07 18.67
N GLY A 51 -0.69 -8.65 17.47
CA GLY A 51 0.32 -9.65 17.15
C GLY A 51 1.74 -9.08 17.03
N PRO A 52 2.74 -9.94 16.75
CA PRO A 52 4.10 -9.48 16.48
C PRO A 52 4.14 -8.59 15.24
N SER A 53 5.03 -7.60 15.24
CA SER A 53 5.21 -6.72 14.10
C SER A 53 5.95 -7.43 12.96
N GLU A 54 5.50 -7.23 11.73
CA GLU A 54 6.20 -7.61 10.51
C GLU A 54 6.94 -6.41 9.93
N LYS A 55 8.19 -6.62 9.52
CA LYS A 55 9.07 -5.55 9.04
C LYS A 55 9.00 -5.44 7.52
N ALA A 56 8.85 -4.22 7.01
CA ALA A 56 9.15 -3.88 5.63
C ALA A 56 10.02 -2.62 5.54
N THR A 57 10.85 -2.56 4.50
CA THR A 57 11.70 -1.38 4.22
C THR A 57 11.13 -0.60 3.05
N LEU A 58 11.06 0.73 3.17
CA LEU A 58 10.74 1.66 2.10
C LEU A 58 11.94 1.75 1.13
N ILE A 59 11.92 0.94 0.09
CA ILE A 59 13.05 0.79 -0.84
C ILE A 59 13.06 1.83 -1.97
N ARG A 60 11.92 2.49 -2.23
CA ARG A 60 11.81 3.55 -3.22
C ARG A 60 10.59 4.40 -2.94
N TYR A 61 10.70 5.70 -3.18
CA TYR A 61 9.56 6.60 -3.13
C TYR A 61 9.77 7.80 -4.05
N LYS A 62 8.67 8.47 -4.37
CA LYS A 62 8.65 9.80 -4.97
C LYS A 62 7.45 10.53 -4.37
N PRO A 63 7.65 11.68 -3.70
CA PRO A 63 6.58 12.49 -3.14
C PRO A 63 5.43 12.72 -4.11
N GLU A 64 4.20 12.63 -3.60
CA GLU A 64 2.93 12.80 -4.34
C GLU A 64 2.76 11.84 -5.54
N SER A 65 3.58 10.78 -5.63
CA SER A 65 3.60 9.89 -6.80
C SER A 65 3.57 8.43 -6.42
N PHE A 66 4.57 7.89 -5.71
CA PHE A 66 4.53 6.48 -5.32
C PHE A 66 5.40 6.18 -4.11
N VAL A 67 5.08 5.08 -3.44
CA VAL A 67 5.92 4.43 -2.44
C VAL A 67 6.04 2.95 -2.73
N ARG A 68 7.20 2.37 -2.45
CA ARG A 68 7.50 0.96 -2.65
C ARG A 68 8.18 0.39 -1.43
N PHE A 69 7.53 -0.61 -0.86
CA PHE A 69 8.01 -1.33 0.30
C PHE A 69 8.40 -2.75 -0.07
N ARG A 70 9.31 -3.33 0.71
CA ARG A 70 9.65 -4.74 0.63
C ARG A 70 9.64 -5.35 2.02
N TRP A 71 8.87 -6.42 2.18
CA TRP A 71 8.89 -7.25 3.39
C TRP A 71 10.27 -7.84 3.64
N GLU A 72 10.66 -7.96 4.91
CA GLU A 72 11.93 -8.59 5.31
C GLU A 72 12.04 -10.02 4.77
N GLU A 73 10.94 -10.78 4.74
CA GLU A 73 10.90 -12.13 4.15
C GLU A 73 11.21 -12.17 2.64
N ASP A 74 11.00 -11.06 1.94
CA ASP A 74 11.21 -10.92 0.51
C ASP A 74 12.58 -10.28 0.19
N GLU A 75 13.45 -10.07 1.18
CA GLU A 75 14.80 -9.54 0.97
C GLU A 75 15.60 -10.40 -0.02
N GLY A 76 16.31 -9.75 -0.95
CA GLY A 76 17.07 -10.43 -2.01
C GLY A 76 16.21 -10.94 -3.18
N THR A 77 14.88 -10.79 -3.11
CA THR A 77 13.98 -11.09 -4.22
C THR A 77 13.60 -9.84 -5.02
N LYS A 78 12.82 -10.04 -6.09
CA LYS A 78 12.19 -8.96 -6.87
C LYS A 78 10.85 -8.49 -6.29
N ASN A 79 10.37 -9.12 -5.22
CA ASN A 79 9.05 -8.89 -4.68
C ASN A 79 9.03 -7.57 -3.89
N PHE A 80 7.91 -6.87 -3.96
CA PHE A 80 7.62 -5.62 -3.28
C PHE A 80 6.11 -5.38 -3.34
N PHE A 81 5.59 -4.56 -2.44
CA PHE A 81 4.30 -3.93 -2.65
C PHE A 81 4.52 -2.44 -2.95
N GLU A 82 3.81 -1.93 -3.95
CA GLU A 82 3.91 -0.55 -4.41
C GLU A 82 2.53 0.06 -4.53
N MET A 83 2.42 1.28 -4.02
CA MET A 83 1.24 2.11 -4.11
C MET A 83 1.60 3.31 -4.98
N THR A 84 0.93 3.46 -6.11
CA THR A 84 1.21 4.51 -7.10
C THR A 84 -0.03 5.36 -7.32
N ILE A 85 0.12 6.67 -7.16
CA ILE A 85 -0.87 7.67 -7.54
C ILE A 85 -0.72 7.91 -9.04
N ALA A 86 -1.78 7.61 -9.78
CA ALA A 86 -1.92 7.94 -11.20
C ALA A 86 -2.98 9.02 -11.36
N ILE A 87 -2.69 10.01 -12.21
CA ILE A 87 -3.63 11.07 -12.58
C ILE A 87 -3.80 10.98 -14.08
N ASP A 88 -5.04 10.90 -14.57
CA ASP A 88 -5.34 10.90 -16.00
C ASP A 88 -5.11 12.30 -16.58
N ASP A 89 -4.29 12.40 -17.63
CA ASP A 89 -3.90 13.68 -18.24
C ASP A 89 -5.06 14.43 -18.94
N ILE A 90 -6.21 13.78 -19.15
CA ILE A 90 -7.38 14.34 -19.85
C ILE A 90 -8.48 14.70 -18.86
N THR A 91 -8.80 13.79 -17.93
CA THR A 91 -9.92 13.97 -17.00
C THR A 91 -9.49 14.52 -15.64
N ASP A 92 -8.19 14.55 -15.34
CA ASP A 92 -7.63 14.82 -14.01
C ASP A 92 -8.14 13.83 -12.93
N ASP A 93 -8.70 12.68 -13.34
CA ASP A 93 -9.14 11.65 -12.39
C ASP A 93 -7.94 10.96 -11.75
N LEU A 94 -8.02 10.75 -10.43
CA LEU A 94 -6.97 10.11 -9.65
C LEU A 94 -7.30 8.63 -9.40
N SER A 95 -6.34 7.75 -9.64
CA SER A 95 -6.40 6.35 -9.19
C SER A 95 -5.20 5.97 -8.32
N LEU A 96 -5.44 5.08 -7.37
CA LEU A 96 -4.42 4.40 -6.59
C LEU A 96 -4.19 3.02 -7.21
N ASN A 97 -3.00 2.84 -7.79
CA ASN A 97 -2.58 1.63 -8.44
C ASN A 97 -1.68 0.83 -7.52
N ILE A 98 -2.09 -0.41 -7.24
CA ILE A 98 -1.37 -1.36 -6.40
C ILE A 98 -0.59 -2.32 -7.30
N THR A 99 0.66 -2.60 -6.93
CA THR A 99 1.42 -3.74 -7.44
C THR A 99 1.87 -4.58 -6.26
N ASP A 100 1.60 -5.88 -6.30
CA ASP A 100 1.94 -6.82 -5.23
C ASP A 100 2.35 -8.19 -5.82
N PHE A 101 2.76 -9.12 -4.97
CA PHE A 101 3.13 -10.49 -5.33
C PHE A 101 2.50 -11.50 -4.37
N CYS A 102 1.67 -12.41 -4.88
CA CYS A 102 1.01 -13.45 -4.10
C CYS A 102 1.48 -14.86 -4.51
N GLU A 103 1.14 -15.89 -3.73
CA GLU A 103 1.39 -17.26 -4.16
C GLU A 103 0.50 -17.62 -5.37
N PRO A 104 0.97 -18.51 -6.26
CA PRO A 104 0.17 -18.94 -7.40
C PRO A 104 -1.13 -19.64 -6.96
N GLY A 105 -2.28 -19.12 -7.39
CA GLY A 105 -3.61 -19.60 -6.98
C GLY A 105 -4.31 -18.72 -5.96
N ASP A 106 -3.60 -17.78 -5.33
CA ASP A 106 -4.13 -16.89 -4.28
C ASP A 106 -4.50 -15.50 -4.84
N GLU A 107 -4.51 -15.31 -6.16
CA GLU A 107 -4.76 -14.01 -6.81
C GLU A 107 -6.11 -13.39 -6.40
N ASP A 108 -7.15 -14.21 -6.29
CA ASP A 108 -8.51 -13.78 -5.92
C ASP A 108 -8.56 -13.37 -4.42
N GLU A 109 -7.85 -14.09 -3.55
CA GLU A 109 -7.78 -13.77 -2.12
C GLU A 109 -6.97 -12.49 -1.89
N ASN A 110 -5.84 -12.33 -2.60
CA ASN A 110 -5.03 -11.12 -2.54
C ASN A 110 -5.82 -9.90 -3.07
N GLN A 111 -6.61 -10.06 -4.13
CA GLN A 111 -7.48 -9.01 -4.64
C GLN A 111 -8.50 -8.59 -3.58
N LEU A 112 -9.22 -9.54 -2.98
CA LEU A 112 -10.23 -9.25 -1.96
C LEU A 112 -9.60 -8.59 -0.72
N TYR A 113 -8.39 -8.99 -0.35
CA TYR A 113 -7.63 -8.36 0.73
C TYR A 113 -7.38 -6.88 0.43
N TRP A 114 -6.84 -6.56 -0.75
CA TRP A 114 -6.60 -5.18 -1.15
C TRP A 114 -7.91 -4.37 -1.30
N GLU A 115 -8.97 -4.96 -1.83
CA GLU A 115 -10.28 -4.30 -1.91
C GLU A 115 -10.78 -3.85 -0.52
N ASN A 116 -10.67 -4.71 0.50
CA ASN A 116 -11.06 -4.37 1.86
C ASN A 116 -10.19 -3.26 2.47
N LEU A 117 -8.86 -3.31 2.27
CA LEU A 117 -7.95 -2.26 2.74
C LEU A 117 -8.28 -0.91 2.09
N ILE A 118 -8.51 -0.91 0.79
CA ILE A 118 -8.82 0.31 0.03
C ILE A 118 -10.19 0.87 0.40
N GLU A 119 -11.17 0.03 0.73
CA GLU A 119 -12.45 0.48 1.27
C GLU A 119 -12.25 1.24 2.59
N ASN A 120 -11.43 0.72 3.51
CA ASN A 120 -11.08 1.41 4.75
C ASN A 120 -10.40 2.75 4.47
N LEU A 121 -9.43 2.80 3.55
CA LEU A 121 -8.76 4.03 3.15
C LEU A 121 -9.74 5.07 2.59
N LYS A 122 -10.65 4.65 1.71
CA LYS A 122 -11.70 5.53 1.15
C LYS A 122 -12.60 6.11 2.24
N ILE A 123 -12.97 5.29 3.24
CA ILE A 123 -13.73 5.77 4.39
C ILE A 123 -12.93 6.82 5.16
N LYS A 124 -11.63 6.63 5.38
CA LYS A 124 -10.79 7.61 6.09
C LYS A 124 -10.61 8.92 5.34
N LEU A 125 -10.45 8.86 4.02
CA LEU A 125 -10.30 10.03 3.15
C LEU A 125 -11.64 10.77 2.88
N GLY A 126 -12.77 10.11 3.12
CA GLY A 126 -14.13 10.61 2.89
C GLY A 126 -15.01 10.68 4.14
N ALA A 127 -14.46 10.48 5.34
CA ALA A 127 -15.13 10.72 6.61
C ALA A 127 -15.19 12.23 6.88
N SER A 128 -16.16 12.89 6.25
CA SER A 128 -16.68 14.21 6.63
C SER A 128 -18.20 14.17 6.65
#